data_AF-A0A8J6K5N7-F1
#
_entry.id   AF-A0A8J6K5N7-F1
#
_cell.length_a   1.000
_cell.length_b   1.000
_cell.length_c   1.000
_cell.angle_alpha   90.00
_cell.angle_beta   90.00
_cell.angle_gamma   90.00
#
_symmetry.space_group_name_H-M   'P 1'
#
loop_
_entity.id
_entity.type
_entity.pdbx_description
1 polymer ?
#
loop_
_entity_poly.entity_id
_entity_poly.type
_entity_poly.pdbx_seq_one_letter_code
_entity_poly.pdbx_strand_id
1 'polypeptide(L)'
;MRLLGVKKGAELLRAAGLAEYHTSYRLLAGLPDEKKDLIQNGPDLRDFISGDLADKNTWSDYKGNLKRQKGERLKLPPWAKTKIPMGKNYNKLKNTLRSLNLHTVCEEARCPNIGECWGGGEYGTATATIMLMGDTCTRGCRFCSVKTAKIPPALDPEEPYNTAKAIADWGLDYVVLTSVDRDDLPDGGAEHFARTVSLLKERNSKILIECLTPDFRGDKKAIETIVHSGLDVYAHNVETVPALQRQVRDPRANFEQSISVLSHAKYVRPDIVTKTSIMLGLGETDDQVYDTLNALRGAEVDCLTLGQYMQPTKRHLKVTAHPQDTERQKIGNELGFLYTASGPLVRSSYKA
;
A
#
# COMPACT_ATOMS: atom_id res chain seq x y z
N MET A 1 21.31 14.57 -13.25
CA MET A 1 20.44 13.86 -12.29
C MET A 1 20.22 12.39 -12.64
N ARG A 2 19.67 12.04 -13.82
CA ARG A 2 19.32 10.64 -14.18
C ARG A 2 20.44 9.60 -13.93
N LEU A 3 21.66 9.85 -14.41
CA LEU A 3 22.82 8.95 -14.19
C LEU A 3 23.26 8.82 -12.72
N LEU A 4 23.06 9.85 -11.90
CA LEU A 4 23.41 9.81 -10.48
C LEU A 4 22.43 8.94 -9.70
N GLY A 5 21.13 9.04 -10.02
CA GLY A 5 20.12 8.26 -9.31
C GLY A 5 20.12 6.78 -9.66
N VAL A 6 20.50 6.42 -10.89
CA VAL A 6 20.76 5.01 -11.26
C VAL A 6 21.89 4.42 -10.42
N LYS A 7 22.99 5.16 -10.20
CA LYS A 7 24.12 4.68 -9.38
C LYS A 7 23.71 4.47 -7.92
N LYS A 8 22.98 5.42 -7.34
CA LYS A 8 22.49 5.30 -5.95
C LYS A 8 21.44 4.21 -5.78
N GLY A 9 20.54 4.04 -6.75
CA GLY A 9 19.60 2.91 -6.77
C GLY A 9 20.32 1.56 -6.74
N ALA A 10 21.39 1.42 -7.52
CA ALA A 10 22.24 0.22 -7.49
C ALA A 10 22.97 0.04 -6.15
N GLU A 11 23.39 1.12 -5.48
CA GLU A 11 23.96 1.04 -4.13
C GLU A 11 22.93 0.55 -3.09
N LEU A 12 21.69 1.01 -3.17
CA LEU A 12 20.60 0.53 -2.30
C LEU A 12 20.33 -0.96 -2.52
N LEU A 13 20.33 -1.43 -3.77
CA LEU A 13 20.18 -2.85 -4.08
C LEU A 13 21.36 -3.67 -3.54
N ARG A 14 22.59 -3.16 -3.66
CA ARG A 14 23.77 -3.81 -3.05
C ARG A 14 23.65 -3.91 -1.54
N ALA A 15 23.18 -2.85 -0.87
CA ALA A 15 22.97 -2.84 0.57
C ALA A 15 21.92 -3.88 1.01
N ALA A 16 20.91 -4.14 0.17
CA ALA A 16 19.91 -5.17 0.38
C ALA A 16 20.39 -6.60 0.04
N GLY A 17 21.65 -6.79 -0.38
CA GLY A 17 22.15 -8.09 -0.84
C GLY A 17 21.59 -8.52 -2.21
N LEU A 18 21.04 -7.59 -2.98
CA LEU A 18 20.44 -7.81 -4.29
C LEU A 18 21.39 -7.44 -5.44
N ALA A 19 22.69 -7.30 -5.15
CA ALA A 19 23.75 -6.84 -6.05
C ALA A 19 23.90 -7.69 -7.32
N GLU A 20 23.79 -9.02 -7.18
CA GLU A 20 24.04 -9.99 -8.25
C GLU A 20 22.85 -10.16 -9.20
N TYR A 21 21.72 -9.51 -8.91
CA TYR A 21 20.51 -9.58 -9.75
C TYR A 21 20.58 -8.71 -11.02
N HIS A 22 21.65 -7.95 -11.26
CA HIS A 22 21.71 -6.99 -12.36
C HIS A 22 22.97 -7.08 -13.22
N THR A 23 22.79 -7.58 -14.44
CA THR A 23 23.46 -7.04 -15.63
C THR A 23 22.40 -6.64 -16.65
N SER A 24 22.37 -5.35 -16.97
CA SER A 24 21.66 -4.71 -18.10
C SER A 24 20.32 -5.34 -18.49
N TYR A 25 19.22 -4.84 -17.91
CA TYR A 25 17.84 -5.11 -18.35
C TYR A 25 17.59 -6.61 -18.63
N ARG A 26 17.19 -7.39 -17.62
CA ARG A 26 16.41 -8.61 -17.92
C ARG A 26 15.17 -8.15 -18.68
N LEU A 27 15.25 -8.27 -20.00
CA LEU A 27 14.17 -8.05 -20.93
C LEU A 27 12.98 -8.86 -20.42
N LEU A 28 11.92 -8.13 -20.06
CA LEU A 28 10.59 -8.62 -19.76
C LEU A 28 10.48 -9.44 -18.47
N ALA A 29 10.06 -8.73 -17.42
CA ALA A 29 9.37 -9.22 -16.23
C ALA A 29 8.64 -10.55 -16.45
N GLY A 30 8.77 -11.47 -15.48
CA GLY A 30 8.16 -12.80 -15.50
C GLY A 30 6.62 -12.86 -15.58
N LEU A 31 5.97 -11.70 -15.65
CA LEU A 31 4.55 -11.60 -15.99
C LEU A 31 4.34 -11.94 -17.48
N PRO A 32 3.37 -12.80 -17.82
CA PRO A 32 2.93 -13.00 -19.20
C PRO A 32 2.54 -11.68 -19.87
N ASP A 33 2.78 -11.56 -21.17
CA ASP A 33 2.51 -10.31 -21.90
C ASP A 33 1.02 -9.92 -21.86
N GLU A 34 0.11 -10.90 -21.82
CA GLU A 34 -1.32 -10.65 -21.61
C GLU A 34 -1.62 -9.96 -20.27
N LYS A 35 -0.98 -10.39 -19.17
CA LYS A 35 -1.13 -9.72 -17.86
C LYS A 35 -0.52 -8.32 -17.90
N LYS A 36 0.61 -8.13 -18.56
CA LYS A 36 1.23 -6.79 -18.72
C LYS A 36 0.30 -5.85 -19.48
N ASP A 37 -0.26 -6.32 -20.60
CA ASP A 37 -1.17 -5.57 -21.44
C ASP A 37 -2.44 -5.17 -20.67
N LEU A 38 -3.02 -6.12 -19.92
CA LEU A 38 -4.21 -5.87 -19.09
C LEU A 38 -3.95 -4.80 -18.01
N ILE A 39 -2.77 -4.78 -17.40
CA ILE A 39 -2.42 -3.77 -16.39
C ILE A 39 -2.12 -2.42 -17.04
N GLN A 40 -1.41 -2.41 -18.17
CA GLN A 40 -0.99 -1.17 -18.84
C GLN A 40 -2.12 -0.47 -19.58
N ASN A 41 -3.05 -1.23 -20.16
CA ASN A 41 -4.20 -0.73 -20.91
C ASN A 41 -5.52 -0.83 -20.13
N GLY A 42 -5.47 -1.31 -18.88
CA GLY A 42 -6.60 -1.33 -17.98
C GLY A 42 -7.02 0.08 -17.55
N PRO A 43 -8.13 0.21 -16.80
CA PRO A 43 -8.59 1.49 -16.29
C PRO A 43 -7.51 2.17 -15.42
N ASP A 44 -7.19 3.43 -15.70
CA ASP A 44 -6.28 4.24 -14.89
C ASP A 44 -7.04 4.85 -13.70
N LEU A 45 -6.31 5.35 -12.72
CA LEU A 45 -6.85 6.07 -11.56
C LEU A 45 -7.89 7.12 -11.99
N ARG A 46 -7.65 7.83 -13.11
CA ARG A 46 -8.52 8.88 -13.65
C ARG A 46 -9.92 8.38 -14.03
N ASP A 47 -10.05 7.15 -14.50
CA ASP A 47 -11.31 6.59 -14.98
C ASP A 47 -12.31 6.37 -13.84
N PHE A 48 -11.80 6.12 -12.64
CA PHE A 48 -12.62 5.92 -11.45
C PHE A 48 -12.92 7.22 -10.70
N ILE A 49 -12.23 8.31 -11.00
CA ILE A 49 -12.45 9.60 -10.36
C ILE A 49 -13.51 10.35 -11.16
N SER A 50 -14.77 9.92 -11.03
CA SER A 50 -15.89 10.68 -11.54
C SER A 50 -16.12 11.91 -10.64
N GLY A 51 -15.42 13.01 -10.94
CA GLY A 51 -15.60 14.32 -10.29
C GLY A 51 -14.31 14.90 -9.70
N ASP A 52 -13.88 16.04 -10.26
CA ASP A 52 -12.93 17.02 -9.72
C ASP A 52 -11.90 16.51 -8.69
N LEU A 53 -11.03 15.55 -9.04
CA LEU A 53 -9.73 15.54 -8.38
C LEU A 53 -8.92 16.70 -8.93
N ALA A 54 -9.10 17.83 -8.24
CA ALA A 54 -8.34 19.05 -8.39
C ALA A 54 -8.19 19.43 -9.86
N ASP A 55 -9.20 20.15 -10.37
CA ASP A 55 -8.99 21.13 -11.43
C ASP A 55 -7.63 21.77 -11.18
N LYS A 56 -6.65 21.61 -12.10
CA LYS A 56 -5.25 21.99 -11.87
C LYS A 56 -5.13 23.44 -11.38
N ASN A 57 -6.11 24.26 -11.73
CA ASN A 57 -6.35 25.62 -11.28
C ASN A 57 -6.39 25.76 -9.73
N THR A 58 -6.96 24.80 -9.01
CA THR A 58 -7.08 24.85 -7.54
C THR A 58 -5.73 24.80 -6.81
N TRP A 59 -4.68 24.21 -7.41
CA TRP A 59 -3.32 24.22 -6.86
C TRP A 59 -2.65 25.58 -7.06
N SER A 60 -2.77 26.16 -8.26
CA SER A 60 -2.25 27.49 -8.57
C SER A 60 -2.94 28.61 -7.78
N ASP A 61 -4.21 28.43 -7.44
CA ASP A 61 -5.01 29.39 -6.68
C ASP A 61 -4.82 29.27 -5.15
N TYR A 62 -4.05 28.28 -4.68
CA TYR A 62 -3.80 28.08 -3.26
C TYR A 62 -2.88 29.15 -2.68
N LYS A 63 -3.46 30.07 -1.90
CA LYS A 63 -2.72 31.15 -1.22
C LYS A 63 -2.01 30.74 0.07
N GLY A 64 -2.08 29.47 0.48
CA GLY A 64 -1.49 28.99 1.73
C GLY A 64 -0.07 28.44 1.58
N ASN A 65 0.62 28.21 2.70
CA ASN A 65 1.94 27.58 2.70
C ASN A 65 1.82 26.08 2.35
N LEU A 66 2.58 25.63 1.36
CA LEU A 66 2.75 24.21 1.03
C LEU A 66 3.88 23.54 1.83
N LYS A 67 4.76 24.35 2.43
CA LYS A 67 5.87 23.89 3.27
C LYS A 67 5.71 24.42 4.68
N ARG A 68 6.05 23.58 5.65
CA ARG A 68 5.92 23.93 7.06
C ARG A 68 7.05 24.88 7.50
N GLN A 69 6.68 26.01 8.08
CA GLN A 69 7.61 26.91 8.76
C GLN A 69 7.82 26.49 10.23
N LYS A 70 8.98 26.82 10.80
CA LYS A 70 9.31 26.47 12.19
C LYS A 70 8.33 27.16 13.14
N GLY A 71 7.73 26.39 14.07
CA GLY A 71 6.73 26.89 15.01
C GLY A 71 5.28 26.82 14.51
N GLU A 72 5.05 26.67 13.20
CA GLU A 72 3.71 26.69 12.63
C GLU A 72 3.18 25.28 12.28
N ARG A 73 1.84 25.17 12.21
CA ARG A 73 1.14 23.98 11.74
C ARG A 73 0.74 24.16 10.28
N LEU A 74 1.12 23.20 9.44
CA LEU A 74 0.67 23.15 8.06
C LEU A 74 -0.83 22.82 8.03
N LYS A 75 -1.65 23.73 7.51
CA LYS A 75 -3.09 23.49 7.34
C LYS A 75 -3.32 22.51 6.21
N LEU A 76 -4.43 21.77 6.30
CA LEU A 76 -4.81 20.86 5.23
C LEU A 76 -5.34 21.69 4.05
N PRO A 77 -4.77 21.52 2.85
CA PRO A 77 -5.22 22.26 1.69
C PRO A 77 -6.61 21.79 1.23
N PRO A 78 -7.36 22.62 0.47
CA PRO A 78 -8.72 22.29 0.04
C PRO A 78 -8.85 20.96 -0.70
N TRP A 79 -7.91 20.65 -1.61
CA TRP A 79 -7.94 19.40 -2.40
C TRP A 79 -7.73 18.12 -1.58
N ALA A 80 -7.20 18.23 -0.37
CA ALA A 80 -7.00 17.08 0.51
C ALA A 80 -8.18 16.87 1.49
N LYS A 81 -9.21 17.72 1.42
CA LYS A 81 -10.44 17.57 2.23
C LYS A 81 -11.42 16.64 1.50
N THR A 82 -11.89 15.61 2.18
CA THR A 82 -12.93 14.72 1.67
C THR A 82 -14.27 14.96 2.36
N LYS A 83 -15.36 14.54 1.71
CA LYS A 83 -16.72 14.61 2.29
C LYS A 83 -16.89 13.53 3.35
N ILE A 84 -17.76 13.80 4.33
CA ILE A 84 -18.09 12.82 5.38
C ILE A 84 -18.85 11.65 4.73
N PRO A 85 -18.44 10.39 4.97
CA PRO A 85 -19.09 9.23 4.40
C PRO A 85 -20.54 9.10 4.91
N MET A 86 -21.51 9.05 4.00
CA MET A 86 -22.93 8.85 4.29
C MET A 86 -23.53 7.94 3.21
N GLY A 87 -24.33 6.93 3.58
CA GLY A 87 -25.03 6.08 2.61
C GLY A 87 -25.48 4.72 3.16
N LYS A 88 -26.43 4.07 2.45
CA LYS A 88 -26.96 2.75 2.80
C LYS A 88 -25.89 1.65 2.70
N ASN A 89 -25.07 1.64 1.64
CA ASN A 89 -24.00 0.65 1.44
C ASN A 89 -22.91 0.77 2.51
N TYR A 90 -22.46 1.99 2.81
CA TYR A 90 -21.52 2.23 3.91
C TYR A 90 -22.03 1.68 5.25
N ASN A 91 -23.29 1.94 5.61
CA ASN A 91 -23.89 1.43 6.85
C ASN A 91 -24.05 -0.10 6.84
N LYS A 92 -24.39 -0.69 5.70
CA LYS A 92 -24.47 -2.15 5.53
C LYS A 92 -23.11 -2.80 5.80
N LEU A 93 -22.06 -2.37 5.11
CA LEU A 93 -20.70 -2.90 5.29
C LEU A 93 -20.23 -2.74 6.73
N LYS A 94 -20.43 -1.55 7.30
CA LYS A 94 -20.08 -1.26 8.70
C LYS A 94 -20.75 -2.21 9.69
N ASN A 95 -22.04 -2.50 9.51
CA ASN A 95 -22.77 -3.41 10.38
C ASN A 95 -22.30 -4.86 10.21
N THR A 96 -22.04 -5.30 8.97
CA THR A 96 -21.52 -6.65 8.71
C THR A 96 -20.15 -6.86 9.36
N LEU A 97 -19.22 -5.91 9.19
CA LEU A 97 -17.89 -5.97 9.79
C LEU A 97 -17.96 -6.13 11.31
N ARG A 98 -18.80 -5.32 11.98
CA ARG A 98 -19.01 -5.41 13.43
C ARG A 98 -19.63 -6.73 13.86
N SER A 99 -20.60 -7.25 13.12
CA SER A 99 -21.28 -8.50 13.46
C SER A 99 -20.37 -9.73 13.38
N LEU A 100 -19.32 -9.65 12.56
CA LEU A 100 -18.35 -10.72 12.35
C LEU A 100 -17.02 -10.46 13.07
N ASN A 101 -16.97 -9.44 13.93
CA ASN A 101 -15.76 -9.02 14.64
C ASN A 101 -14.55 -8.79 13.71
N LEU A 102 -14.79 -8.25 12.51
CA LEU A 102 -13.77 -7.97 11.51
C LEU A 102 -13.33 -6.51 11.59
N HIS A 103 -12.04 -6.29 11.32
CA HIS A 103 -11.44 -4.96 11.30
C HIS A 103 -11.12 -4.51 9.87
N THR A 104 -11.09 -3.19 9.66
CA THR A 104 -10.66 -2.61 8.39
C THR A 104 -9.64 -1.52 8.63
N VAL A 105 -8.61 -1.47 7.78
CA VAL A 105 -7.67 -0.35 7.82
C VAL A 105 -8.38 0.97 7.47
N CYS A 106 -9.48 0.90 6.72
CA CYS A 106 -10.29 2.07 6.38
C CYS A 106 -10.80 2.80 7.64
N GLU A 107 -11.29 2.05 8.63
CA GLU A 107 -11.74 2.61 9.91
C GLU A 107 -10.56 2.90 10.84
N GLU A 108 -9.64 1.94 11.03
CA GLU A 108 -8.56 2.04 12.03
C GLU A 108 -7.48 3.07 11.66
N ALA A 109 -7.20 3.24 10.36
CA ALA A 109 -6.29 4.26 9.83
C ALA A 109 -6.98 5.60 9.53
N ARG A 110 -8.29 5.73 9.80
CA ARG A 110 -9.09 6.95 9.54
C ARG A 110 -9.00 7.39 8.08
N CYS A 111 -9.20 6.46 7.16
CA CYS A 111 -9.00 6.68 5.74
C CYS A 111 -9.95 7.77 5.21
N PRO A 112 -9.45 8.82 4.55
CA PRO A 112 -10.30 9.86 3.99
C PRO A 112 -11.16 9.36 2.81
N ASN A 113 -10.81 8.21 2.22
CA ASN A 113 -11.46 7.66 1.02
C ASN A 113 -12.53 6.60 1.35
N ILE A 114 -12.82 6.32 2.64
CA ILE A 114 -13.72 5.24 3.05
C ILE A 114 -15.12 5.35 2.44
N GLY A 115 -15.65 6.58 2.31
CA GLY A 115 -16.98 6.81 1.73
C GLY A 115 -17.04 6.49 0.25
N GLU A 116 -15.95 6.72 -0.48
CA GLU A 116 -15.86 6.41 -1.90
C GLU A 116 -15.63 4.91 -2.10
N CYS A 117 -14.71 4.31 -1.36
CA CYS A 117 -14.36 2.89 -1.49
C CYS A 117 -15.52 1.96 -1.11
N TRP A 118 -16.24 2.28 -0.02
CA TRP A 118 -17.38 1.48 0.46
C TRP A 118 -18.72 1.91 -0.12
N GLY A 119 -18.75 3.09 -0.76
CA GLY A 119 -19.96 3.67 -1.32
C GLY A 119 -20.45 2.96 -2.57
N GLY A 120 -19.58 2.19 -3.23
CA GLY A 120 -19.80 1.43 -4.47
C GLY A 120 -21.28 1.31 -4.84
N GLY A 121 -21.73 2.21 -5.72
CA GLY A 121 -23.12 2.30 -6.16
C GLY A 121 -23.43 1.33 -7.30
N GLU A 122 -24.53 1.58 -8.04
CA GLU A 122 -24.95 0.78 -9.21
C GLU A 122 -23.90 0.69 -10.35
N TYR A 123 -22.88 1.58 -10.35
CA TYR A 123 -21.88 1.70 -11.41
C TYR A 123 -20.43 1.85 -10.89
N GLY A 124 -20.16 1.59 -9.61
CA GLY A 124 -18.83 1.79 -9.02
C GLY A 124 -18.27 0.51 -8.38
N THR A 125 -17.06 0.12 -8.79
CA THR A 125 -16.34 -1.02 -8.19
C THR A 125 -16.10 -0.75 -6.70
N ALA A 126 -16.82 -1.47 -5.83
CA ALA A 126 -16.57 -1.40 -4.40
C ALA A 126 -15.23 -2.08 -4.09
N THR A 127 -14.36 -1.42 -3.34
CA THR A 127 -13.11 -2.01 -2.84
C THR A 127 -13.12 -1.95 -1.33
N ALA A 128 -12.95 -3.09 -0.69
CA ALA A 128 -12.76 -3.18 0.76
C ALA A 128 -11.31 -3.57 1.07
N THR A 129 -10.74 -2.93 2.10
CA THR A 129 -9.47 -3.37 2.66
C THR A 129 -9.71 -3.93 4.05
N ILE A 130 -9.60 -5.26 4.17
CA ILE A 130 -9.80 -5.98 5.43
C ILE A 130 -8.47 -6.08 6.15
N MET A 131 -8.49 -5.76 7.45
CA MET A 131 -7.33 -5.86 8.32
C MET A 131 -7.50 -7.08 9.20
N LEU A 132 -6.70 -8.10 8.92
CA LEU A 132 -6.63 -9.35 9.67
C LEU A 132 -5.84 -9.18 10.96
N MET A 133 -6.03 -10.13 11.89
CA MET A 133 -5.27 -10.26 13.12
C MET A 133 -5.54 -9.13 14.14
N GLY A 134 -6.75 -8.56 14.07
CA GLY A 134 -7.22 -7.53 14.98
C GLY A 134 -6.76 -6.10 14.65
N ASP A 135 -6.90 -5.22 15.63
CA ASP A 135 -6.62 -3.77 15.51
C ASP A 135 -5.39 -3.28 16.29
N THR A 136 -4.61 -4.22 16.82
CA THR A 136 -3.52 -3.94 17.75
C THR A 136 -2.22 -4.59 17.28
N CYS A 137 -1.25 -3.74 16.93
CA CYS A 137 0.01 -4.10 16.32
C CYS A 137 1.15 -4.27 17.34
N THR A 138 2.10 -5.17 17.09
CA THR A 138 3.34 -5.30 17.88
C THR A 138 4.36 -4.20 17.58
N ARG A 139 4.11 -3.38 16.57
CA ARG A 139 5.01 -2.32 16.05
C ARG A 139 4.42 -0.93 16.16
N GLY A 140 5.29 0.06 16.38
CA GLY A 140 4.95 1.45 16.62
C GLY A 140 5.43 2.40 15.53
N CYS A 141 4.97 2.20 14.29
CA CYS A 141 5.26 3.12 13.18
C CYS A 141 4.72 4.52 13.48
N ARG A 142 5.55 5.56 13.32
CA ARG A 142 5.24 6.94 13.78
C ARG A 142 4.24 7.69 12.88
N PHE A 143 3.92 7.10 11.71
CA PHE A 143 2.88 7.57 10.80
C PHE A 143 1.52 6.87 11.01
N CYS A 144 1.50 5.69 11.64
CA CYS A 144 0.36 4.79 11.69
C CYS A 144 -0.49 5.01 12.95
N SER A 145 -1.82 5.03 12.81
CA SER A 145 -2.75 5.23 13.93
C SER A 145 -3.33 3.96 14.56
N VAL A 146 -2.95 2.79 14.03
CA VAL A 146 -3.34 1.49 14.59
C VAL A 146 -2.82 1.38 16.03
N LYS A 147 -3.59 0.72 16.90
CA LYS A 147 -3.22 0.56 18.32
C LYS A 147 -1.95 -0.27 18.42
N THR A 148 -1.23 -0.13 19.53
CA THR A 148 0.02 -0.87 19.75
C THR A 148 0.02 -1.55 21.11
N ALA A 149 0.48 -2.80 21.14
CA ALA A 149 0.71 -3.54 22.36
C ALA A 149 1.86 -4.53 22.15
N LYS A 150 2.69 -4.75 23.18
CA LYS A 150 3.76 -5.75 23.11
C LYS A 150 3.19 -7.18 22.94
N ILE A 151 2.04 -7.43 23.56
CA ILE A 151 1.30 -8.70 23.50
C ILE A 151 -0.14 -8.34 23.15
N PRO A 152 -0.50 -8.35 21.85
CA PRO A 152 -1.88 -8.19 21.40
C PRO A 152 -2.76 -9.36 21.87
N PRO A 153 -4.10 -9.26 21.73
CA PRO A 153 -4.99 -10.39 21.91
C PRO A 153 -4.60 -11.59 21.03
N ALA A 154 -4.95 -12.80 21.48
CA ALA A 154 -4.76 -14.01 20.68
C ALA A 154 -5.52 -13.91 19.35
N LEU A 155 -4.98 -14.55 18.31
CA LEU A 155 -5.70 -14.68 17.04
C LEU A 155 -7.02 -15.41 17.26
N ASP A 156 -8.08 -14.92 16.62
CA ASP A 156 -9.33 -15.66 16.49
C ASP A 156 -9.14 -16.76 15.43
N PRO A 157 -9.19 -18.06 15.80
CA PRO A 157 -9.03 -19.15 14.85
C PRO A 157 -10.07 -19.16 13.72
N GLU A 158 -11.23 -18.55 13.95
CA GLU A 158 -12.34 -18.47 12.98
C GLU A 158 -12.26 -17.22 12.07
N GLU A 159 -11.37 -16.27 12.35
CA GLU A 159 -11.19 -15.04 11.55
C GLU A 159 -10.99 -15.34 10.05
N PRO A 160 -10.16 -16.31 9.62
CA PRO A 160 -9.99 -16.63 8.20
C PRO A 160 -11.29 -17.06 7.53
N TYR A 161 -12.05 -17.92 8.21
CA TYR A 161 -13.32 -18.46 7.71
C TYR A 161 -14.39 -17.37 7.64
N ASN A 162 -14.54 -16.60 8.72
CA ASN A 162 -15.52 -15.52 8.82
C ASN A 162 -15.23 -14.40 7.81
N THR A 163 -13.95 -14.06 7.62
CA THR A 163 -13.51 -13.09 6.62
C THR A 163 -13.84 -13.56 5.21
N ALA A 164 -13.45 -14.79 4.85
CA ALA A 164 -13.71 -15.36 3.53
C ALA A 164 -15.22 -15.43 3.23
N LYS A 165 -16.03 -15.82 4.23
CA LYS A 165 -17.50 -15.81 4.12
C LYS A 165 -18.05 -14.40 3.89
N ALA A 166 -17.62 -13.42 4.69
CA ALA A 166 -18.08 -12.04 4.59
C ALA A 166 -17.81 -11.43 3.21
N ILE A 167 -16.58 -11.59 2.71
CA ILE A 167 -16.16 -11.03 1.43
C ILE A 167 -16.91 -11.69 0.27
N ALA A 168 -17.10 -13.01 0.31
CA ALA A 168 -17.89 -13.72 -0.70
C ALA A 168 -19.34 -13.22 -0.76
N ASP A 169 -19.97 -12.97 0.40
CA ASP A 169 -21.34 -12.46 0.50
C ASP A 169 -21.48 -11.00 0.01
N TRP A 170 -20.38 -10.25 -0.04
CA TRP A 170 -20.39 -8.87 -0.57
C TRP A 170 -20.36 -8.80 -2.09
N GLY A 171 -20.00 -9.89 -2.78
CA GLY A 171 -19.93 -9.92 -4.25
C GLY A 171 -18.88 -8.96 -4.82
N LEU A 172 -17.74 -8.81 -4.13
CA LEU A 172 -16.64 -7.97 -4.60
C LEU A 172 -15.85 -8.68 -5.70
N ASP A 173 -15.43 -7.92 -6.72
CA ASP A 173 -14.49 -8.40 -7.75
C ASP A 173 -13.03 -8.33 -7.28
N TYR A 174 -12.74 -7.41 -6.36
CA TYR A 174 -11.39 -7.16 -5.85
C TYR A 174 -11.42 -6.89 -4.35
N VAL A 175 -10.52 -7.53 -3.61
CA VAL A 175 -10.32 -7.26 -2.18
C VAL A 175 -8.84 -7.09 -1.85
N VAL A 176 -8.57 -6.14 -0.95
CA VAL A 176 -7.25 -6.02 -0.33
C VAL A 176 -7.32 -6.62 1.07
N LEU A 177 -6.48 -7.61 1.34
CA LEU A 177 -6.22 -8.11 2.67
C LEU A 177 -4.94 -7.44 3.18
N THR A 178 -4.94 -6.99 4.43
CA THR A 178 -3.75 -6.51 5.13
C THR A 178 -3.79 -7.01 6.57
N SER A 179 -2.77 -6.74 7.36
CA SER A 179 -2.77 -7.11 8.78
C SER A 179 -1.93 -6.15 9.59
N VAL A 180 -2.10 -6.22 10.90
CA VAL A 180 -1.10 -5.69 11.84
C VAL A 180 0.17 -6.56 11.82
N ASP A 181 1.30 -6.02 12.31
CA ASP A 181 2.46 -6.85 12.63
C ASP A 181 2.17 -7.69 13.88
N ARG A 182 2.53 -8.98 13.80
CA ARG A 182 2.39 -9.98 14.87
C ARG A 182 3.73 -10.61 15.21
N ASP A 183 4.68 -9.79 15.65
CA ASP A 183 6.03 -10.27 16.04
C ASP A 183 6.01 -11.24 17.25
N ASP A 184 4.86 -11.39 17.90
CA ASP A 184 4.61 -12.37 18.97
C ASP A 184 4.35 -13.79 18.43
N LEU A 185 4.05 -13.94 17.14
CA LEU A 185 3.84 -15.22 16.47
C LEU A 185 5.12 -15.69 15.75
N PRO A 186 5.42 -17.01 15.74
CA PRO A 186 6.62 -17.54 15.10
C PRO A 186 6.74 -17.24 13.60
N ASP A 187 5.61 -17.24 12.88
CA ASP A 187 5.52 -16.98 11.43
C ASP A 187 5.07 -15.56 11.10
N GLY A 188 4.95 -14.69 12.12
CA GLY A 188 4.40 -13.34 11.97
C GLY A 188 2.94 -13.29 11.51
N GLY A 189 2.20 -14.42 11.56
CA GLY A 189 0.82 -14.54 11.09
C GLY A 189 0.65 -14.89 9.61
N ALA A 190 1.71 -15.30 8.92
CA ALA A 190 1.66 -15.65 7.50
C ALA A 190 0.68 -16.80 7.18
N GLU A 191 0.61 -17.83 8.02
CA GLU A 191 -0.33 -18.95 7.84
C GLU A 191 -1.78 -18.48 7.95
N HIS A 192 -2.06 -17.58 8.91
CA HIS A 192 -3.40 -17.01 9.09
C HIS A 192 -3.84 -16.22 7.85
N PHE A 193 -2.90 -15.44 7.28
CA PHE A 193 -3.10 -14.71 6.05
C PHE A 193 -3.36 -15.66 4.87
N ALA A 194 -2.50 -16.65 4.67
CA ALA A 194 -2.60 -17.61 3.56
C ALA A 194 -3.88 -18.46 3.63
N ARG A 195 -4.30 -18.85 4.83
CA ARG A 195 -5.57 -19.56 5.06
C ARG A 195 -6.77 -18.70 4.67
N THR A 196 -6.73 -17.41 4.97
CA THR A 196 -7.81 -16.48 4.57
C THR A 196 -7.93 -16.38 3.06
N VAL A 197 -6.80 -16.25 2.36
CA VAL A 197 -6.76 -16.22 0.88
C VAL A 197 -7.30 -17.52 0.29
N SER A 198 -6.84 -18.67 0.79
CA SER A 198 -7.23 -19.99 0.27
C SER A 198 -8.74 -20.22 0.43
N LEU A 199 -9.29 -19.96 1.63
CA LEU A 199 -10.73 -20.07 1.88
C LEU A 199 -11.56 -19.11 1.02
N LEU A 200 -11.01 -17.93 0.71
CA LEU A 200 -11.69 -16.98 -0.16
C LEU A 200 -11.70 -17.46 -1.62
N LYS A 201 -10.57 -17.99 -2.13
CA LYS A 201 -10.49 -18.58 -3.48
C LYS A 201 -11.36 -19.83 -3.63
N GLU A 202 -11.51 -20.64 -2.58
CA GLU A 202 -12.44 -21.78 -2.56
C GLU A 202 -13.91 -21.33 -2.73
N ARG A 203 -14.28 -20.20 -2.13
CA ARG A 203 -15.64 -19.65 -2.20
C ARG A 203 -15.91 -18.87 -3.47
N ASN A 204 -14.91 -18.13 -3.94
CA ASN A 204 -14.96 -17.35 -5.16
C ASN A 204 -13.60 -17.39 -5.86
N SER A 205 -13.45 -18.29 -6.83
CA SER A 205 -12.21 -18.44 -7.58
C SER A 205 -11.90 -17.25 -8.50
N LYS A 206 -12.89 -16.40 -8.80
CA LYS A 206 -12.77 -15.26 -9.71
C LYS A 206 -12.36 -13.96 -9.01
N ILE A 207 -12.51 -13.85 -7.69
CA ILE A 207 -12.15 -12.64 -6.96
C ILE A 207 -10.65 -12.40 -7.05
N LEU A 208 -10.25 -11.16 -7.31
CA LEU A 208 -8.85 -10.74 -7.25
C LEU A 208 -8.49 -10.38 -5.81
N ILE A 209 -7.36 -10.91 -5.35
CA ILE A 209 -6.90 -10.75 -3.97
C ILE A 209 -5.52 -10.09 -3.96
N GLU A 210 -5.45 -8.87 -3.43
CA GLU A 210 -4.19 -8.21 -3.07
C GLU A 210 -3.89 -8.47 -1.60
N CYS A 211 -2.68 -8.94 -1.30
CA CYS A 211 -2.20 -9.08 0.08
C CYS A 211 -1.17 -7.99 0.35
N LEU A 212 -1.55 -6.97 1.12
CA LEU A 212 -0.64 -5.95 1.67
C LEU A 212 -0.04 -6.46 2.98
N THR A 213 1.14 -7.05 2.89
CA THR A 213 1.74 -7.82 3.97
C THR A 213 2.65 -6.98 4.89
N PRO A 214 2.83 -7.40 6.15
CA PRO A 214 4.01 -7.10 6.94
C PRO A 214 5.33 -7.50 6.23
N ASP A 215 6.46 -7.14 6.83
CA ASP A 215 7.77 -7.56 6.33
C ASP A 215 8.22 -8.94 6.84
N PHE A 216 7.48 -9.53 7.79
CA PHE A 216 7.81 -10.80 8.48
C PHE A 216 9.25 -10.86 9.01
N ARG A 217 9.87 -9.70 9.31
CA ARG A 217 11.28 -9.59 9.69
C ARG A 217 12.24 -10.23 8.66
N GLY A 218 11.82 -10.26 7.39
CA GLY A 218 12.54 -10.89 6.30
C GLY A 218 12.47 -12.42 6.27
N ASP A 219 11.56 -13.06 7.02
CA ASP A 219 11.38 -14.51 6.97
C ASP A 219 10.86 -14.96 5.59
N LYS A 220 11.75 -15.60 4.82
CA LYS A 220 11.46 -16.12 3.48
C LYS A 220 10.36 -17.17 3.48
N LYS A 221 10.25 -17.99 4.54
CA LYS A 221 9.20 -19.01 4.62
C LYS A 221 7.83 -18.36 4.77
N ALA A 222 7.72 -17.34 5.62
CA ALA A 222 6.49 -16.56 5.78
C ALA A 222 6.06 -15.90 4.46
N ILE A 223 7.02 -15.33 3.71
CA ILE A 223 6.77 -14.76 2.39
C ILE A 223 6.26 -15.85 1.42
N GLU A 224 6.96 -16.99 1.34
CA GLU A 224 6.59 -18.12 0.48
C GLU A 224 5.20 -18.69 0.79
N THR A 225 4.86 -18.84 2.07
CA THR A 225 3.52 -19.27 2.54
C THR A 225 2.43 -18.40 1.93
N ILE A 226 2.60 -17.08 1.97
CA ILE A 226 1.63 -16.16 1.36
C ILE A 226 1.68 -16.26 -0.15
N VAL A 227 2.86 -16.22 -0.78
CA VAL A 227 3.00 -16.31 -2.25
C VAL A 227 2.26 -17.52 -2.84
N HIS A 228 2.26 -18.65 -2.14
CA HIS A 228 1.59 -19.89 -2.55
C HIS A 228 0.10 -19.99 -2.20
N SER A 229 -0.46 -19.02 -1.49
CA SER A 229 -1.87 -19.04 -1.04
C SER A 229 -2.92 -18.83 -2.14
N GLY A 230 -2.48 -18.48 -3.35
CA GLY A 230 -3.37 -18.21 -4.49
C GLY A 230 -3.75 -16.74 -4.68
N LEU A 231 -3.12 -15.79 -3.95
CA LEU A 231 -3.31 -14.36 -4.19
C LEU A 231 -2.93 -13.94 -5.62
N ASP A 232 -3.37 -12.75 -6.03
CA ASP A 232 -3.09 -12.18 -7.36
C ASP A 232 -2.01 -11.08 -7.30
N VAL A 233 -2.01 -10.27 -6.24
CA VAL A 233 -1.05 -9.17 -6.03
C VAL A 233 -0.39 -9.27 -4.66
N TYR A 234 0.93 -9.36 -4.61
CA TYR A 234 1.72 -9.27 -3.37
C TYR A 234 2.18 -7.84 -3.16
N ALA A 235 1.64 -7.17 -2.15
CA ALA A 235 1.97 -5.81 -1.82
C ALA A 235 2.79 -5.74 -0.52
N HIS A 236 3.84 -4.93 -0.51
CA HIS A 236 4.55 -4.54 0.70
C HIS A 236 5.06 -3.11 0.56
N ASN A 237 4.69 -2.24 1.49
CA ASN A 237 5.03 -0.83 1.39
C ASN A 237 6.40 -0.53 2.01
N VAL A 238 7.27 0.12 1.24
CA VAL A 238 8.51 0.71 1.78
C VAL A 238 8.23 2.00 2.57
N GLU A 239 7.07 2.62 2.35
CA GLU A 239 6.50 3.79 3.03
C GLU A 239 7.24 5.12 2.84
N THR A 240 8.57 5.12 2.85
CA THR A 240 9.39 6.33 2.71
C THR A 240 10.77 6.01 2.16
N VAL A 241 11.55 7.04 1.85
CA VAL A 241 12.93 6.93 1.36
C VAL A 241 13.86 6.34 2.43
N PRO A 242 14.98 5.68 2.05
CA PRO A 242 15.92 5.04 2.99
C PRO A 242 16.35 5.94 4.15
N ALA A 243 16.65 7.21 3.87
CA ALA A 243 17.10 8.18 4.87
C ALA A 243 16.08 8.48 5.99
N LEU A 244 14.79 8.20 5.77
CA LEU A 244 13.71 8.49 6.71
C LEU A 244 13.13 7.24 7.39
N GLN A 245 13.55 6.03 7.02
CA GLN A 245 13.01 4.77 7.53
C GLN A 245 12.92 4.75 9.06
N ARG A 246 14.03 4.97 9.76
CA ARG A 246 14.08 4.98 11.24
C ARG A 246 13.27 6.10 11.89
N GLN A 247 13.02 7.20 11.16
CA GLN A 247 12.22 8.30 11.67
C GLN A 247 10.72 8.04 11.49
N VAL A 248 10.34 7.27 10.47
CA VAL A 248 8.96 7.06 10.02
C VAL A 248 8.37 5.75 10.52
N ARG A 249 9.10 4.65 10.37
CA ARG A 249 8.65 3.29 10.67
C ARG A 249 9.21 2.83 12.02
N ASP A 250 8.67 1.72 12.51
CA ASP A 250 9.20 1.03 13.68
C ASP A 250 10.68 0.65 13.44
N PRO A 251 11.57 0.74 14.45
CA PRO A 251 12.99 0.42 14.28
C PRO A 251 13.31 -0.99 13.76
N ARG A 252 12.36 -1.93 13.85
CA ARG A 252 12.48 -3.29 13.29
C ARG A 252 12.26 -3.35 11.78
N ALA A 253 11.72 -2.30 11.17
CA ALA A 253 11.51 -2.18 9.74
C ALA A 253 12.59 -1.28 9.11
N ASN A 254 13.07 -1.65 7.93
CA ASN A 254 14.06 -0.88 7.16
C ASN A 254 13.84 -1.08 5.65
N PHE A 255 14.53 -0.29 4.83
CA PHE A 255 14.33 -0.28 3.40
C PHE A 255 14.85 -1.58 2.75
N GLU A 256 16.01 -2.05 3.18
CA GLU A 256 16.70 -3.24 2.66
C GLU A 256 15.88 -4.51 2.88
N GLN A 257 15.28 -4.66 4.06
CA GLN A 257 14.37 -5.74 4.38
C GLN A 257 13.09 -5.65 3.53
N SER A 258 12.48 -4.47 3.43
CA SER A 258 11.25 -4.27 2.68
C SER A 258 11.41 -4.54 1.17
N ILE A 259 12.53 -4.11 0.57
CA ILE A 259 12.80 -4.38 -0.84
C ILE A 259 13.14 -5.86 -1.07
N SER A 260 13.82 -6.51 -0.12
CA SER A 260 14.11 -7.94 -0.14
C SER A 260 12.83 -8.79 -0.08
N VAL A 261 11.83 -8.38 0.70
CA VAL A 261 10.50 -9.02 0.75
C VAL A 261 9.85 -9.06 -0.64
N LEU A 262 9.80 -7.91 -1.31
CA LEU A 262 9.20 -7.79 -2.64
C LEU A 262 9.99 -8.59 -3.69
N SER A 263 11.32 -8.48 -3.66
CA SER A 263 12.20 -9.20 -4.58
C SER A 263 12.11 -10.71 -4.38
N HIS A 264 12.03 -11.19 -3.14
CA HIS A 264 11.86 -12.62 -2.84
C HIS A 264 10.51 -13.14 -3.30
N ALA A 265 9.42 -12.38 -3.10
CA ALA A 265 8.10 -12.75 -3.60
C ALA A 265 8.10 -12.91 -5.13
N LYS A 266 8.75 -11.98 -5.85
CA LYS A 266 8.91 -12.04 -7.31
C LYS A 266 9.80 -13.20 -7.75
N TYR A 267 10.87 -13.49 -7.01
CA TYR A 267 11.75 -14.62 -7.28
C TYR A 267 11.01 -15.97 -7.16
N VAL A 268 10.21 -16.14 -6.10
CA VAL A 268 9.44 -17.36 -5.83
C VAL A 268 8.34 -17.56 -6.88
N ARG A 269 7.64 -16.49 -7.27
CA ARG A 269 6.58 -16.54 -8.28
C ARG A 269 6.76 -15.39 -9.29
N PRO A 270 7.51 -15.59 -10.39
CA PRO A 270 7.81 -14.52 -11.35
C PRO A 270 6.58 -13.87 -12.01
N ASP A 271 5.47 -14.60 -12.10
CA ASP A 271 4.20 -14.16 -12.68
C ASP A 271 3.24 -13.52 -11.66
N ILE A 272 3.69 -13.32 -10.41
CA ILE A 272 2.97 -12.52 -9.42
C ILE A 272 3.12 -11.03 -9.73
N VAL A 273 2.06 -10.26 -9.51
CA VAL A 273 2.17 -8.80 -9.50
C VAL A 273 2.67 -8.38 -8.12
N THR A 274 3.72 -7.58 -8.09
CA THR A 274 4.26 -6.97 -6.87
C THR A 274 3.93 -5.49 -6.82
N LYS A 275 3.57 -4.99 -5.64
CA LYS A 275 3.13 -3.60 -5.47
C LYS A 275 3.75 -2.97 -4.23
N THR A 276 4.05 -1.69 -4.30
CA THR A 276 4.54 -0.92 -3.14
C THR A 276 3.98 0.49 -3.12
N SER A 277 4.14 1.15 -1.98
CA SER A 277 3.72 2.52 -1.75
C SER A 277 4.80 3.36 -1.07
N ILE A 278 4.84 4.65 -1.43
CA ILE A 278 5.60 5.68 -0.74
C ILE A 278 4.65 6.82 -0.34
N MET A 279 4.70 7.18 0.93
CA MET A 279 4.08 8.39 1.44
C MET A 279 5.02 9.59 1.26
N LEU A 280 4.48 10.67 0.71
CA LEU A 280 5.18 11.93 0.47
C LEU A 280 4.81 12.99 1.51
N GLY A 281 5.67 13.99 1.67
CA GLY A 281 5.48 15.08 2.63
C GLY A 281 5.99 14.77 4.04
N LEU A 282 6.92 13.83 4.18
CA LEU A 282 7.57 13.45 5.44
C LEU A 282 8.95 14.09 5.63
N GLY A 283 9.50 14.70 4.56
CA GLY A 283 10.78 15.43 4.59
C GLY A 283 11.78 14.93 3.56
N GLU A 284 11.37 13.99 2.71
CA GLU A 284 12.14 13.47 1.60
C GLU A 284 12.39 14.54 0.52
N THR A 285 13.52 14.41 -0.17
CA THR A 285 13.82 15.23 -1.36
C THR A 285 13.43 14.48 -2.63
N ASP A 286 13.24 15.21 -3.73
CA ASP A 286 12.93 14.61 -5.03
C ASP A 286 14.02 13.65 -5.51
N ASP A 287 15.29 13.97 -5.25
CA ASP A 287 16.42 13.08 -5.53
C ASP A 287 16.31 11.77 -4.73
N GLN A 288 15.99 11.84 -3.44
CA GLN A 288 15.84 10.65 -2.61
C GLN A 288 14.67 9.78 -3.08
N VAL A 289 13.56 10.41 -3.51
CA VAL A 289 12.43 9.69 -4.10
C VAL A 289 12.88 9.02 -5.39
N TYR A 290 13.54 9.74 -6.29
CA TYR A 290 14.04 9.21 -7.56
C TYR A 290 15.01 8.02 -7.37
N ASP A 291 15.95 8.12 -6.43
CA ASP A 291 16.87 7.05 -6.07
C ASP A 291 16.10 5.81 -5.56
N THR A 292 15.06 6.04 -4.76
CA THR A 292 14.18 4.99 -4.23
C THR A 292 13.40 4.30 -5.35
N LEU A 293 12.84 5.06 -6.31
CA LEU A 293 12.11 4.50 -7.44
C LEU A 293 13.01 3.63 -8.33
N ASN A 294 14.25 4.05 -8.57
CA ASN A 294 15.23 3.24 -9.31
C ASN A 294 15.54 1.93 -8.57
N ALA A 295 15.73 1.98 -7.25
CA ALA A 295 15.96 0.78 -6.45
C ALA A 295 14.76 -0.18 -6.53
N LEU A 296 13.54 0.32 -6.30
CA LEU A 296 12.31 -0.47 -6.41
C LEU A 296 12.15 -1.10 -7.79
N ARG A 297 12.46 -0.36 -8.86
CA ARG A 297 12.44 -0.93 -10.20
C ARG A 297 13.48 -2.01 -10.41
N GLY A 298 14.70 -1.80 -9.94
CA GLY A 298 15.75 -2.82 -9.99
C GLY A 298 15.42 -4.06 -9.15
N ALA A 299 14.57 -3.95 -8.13
CA ALA A 299 14.02 -5.10 -7.41
C ALA A 299 12.80 -5.75 -8.09
N GLU A 300 12.54 -5.40 -9.36
CA GLU A 300 11.45 -5.95 -10.18
C GLU A 300 10.04 -5.68 -9.63
N VAL A 301 9.85 -4.60 -8.86
CA VAL A 301 8.51 -4.19 -8.37
C VAL A 301 7.63 -3.72 -9.53
N ASP A 302 6.43 -4.29 -9.68
CA ASP A 302 5.59 -4.04 -10.86
C ASP A 302 4.77 -2.75 -10.75
N CYS A 303 4.13 -2.52 -9.60
CA CYS A 303 3.17 -1.43 -9.39
C CYS A 303 3.60 -0.50 -8.26
N LEU A 304 3.29 0.80 -8.41
CA LEU A 304 3.70 1.84 -7.46
C LEU A 304 2.54 2.79 -7.14
N THR A 305 2.34 3.06 -5.86
CA THR A 305 1.47 4.16 -5.40
C THR A 305 2.28 5.23 -4.67
N LEU A 306 2.01 6.49 -4.99
CA LEU A 306 2.62 7.66 -4.37
C LEU A 306 1.50 8.56 -3.85
N GLY A 307 1.49 8.79 -2.54
CA GLY A 307 0.40 9.53 -1.90
C GLY A 307 0.86 10.49 -0.82
N GLN A 308 0.10 11.57 -0.59
CA GLN A 308 0.38 12.48 0.51
C GLN A 308 0.21 11.78 1.87
N TYR A 309 1.24 11.88 2.72
CA TYR A 309 1.12 11.55 4.13
C TYR A 309 0.08 12.45 4.81
N MET A 310 -0.95 11.83 5.37
CA MET A 310 -1.98 12.52 6.15
C MET A 310 -1.76 12.24 7.62
N GLN A 311 -1.40 13.28 8.38
CA GLN A 311 -1.18 13.15 9.82
C GLN A 311 -2.46 12.69 10.55
N PRO A 312 -2.50 11.49 11.16
CA PRO A 312 -3.73 10.96 11.75
C PRO A 312 -4.16 11.73 13.01
N THR A 313 -3.19 12.06 13.87
CA THR A 313 -3.40 12.85 15.10
C THR A 313 -2.20 13.74 15.38
N LYS A 314 -2.36 14.72 16.29
CA LYS A 314 -1.28 15.64 16.69
C LYS A 314 -0.03 14.94 17.28
N ARG A 315 -0.15 13.67 17.69
CA ARG A 315 0.95 12.87 18.28
C ARG A 315 1.83 12.20 17.22
N HIS A 316 1.32 12.02 16.00
CA HIS A 316 2.05 11.41 14.90
C HIS A 316 2.99 12.41 14.21
N LEU A 317 3.82 11.90 13.30
CA LEU A 317 4.72 12.74 12.51
C LEU A 317 4.00 13.92 11.88
N LYS A 318 4.70 15.05 11.81
CA LYS A 318 4.17 16.28 11.24
C LYS A 318 4.39 16.26 9.74
N VAL A 319 3.39 16.67 8.98
CA VAL A 319 3.54 16.92 7.55
C VAL A 319 4.57 18.05 7.36
N THR A 320 5.58 17.80 6.54
CA THR A 320 6.65 18.77 6.22
C THR A 320 6.30 19.58 4.97
N ALA A 321 5.68 18.93 3.98
CA ALA A 321 5.25 19.55 2.75
C ALA A 321 4.01 18.85 2.16
N HIS A 322 3.28 19.58 1.31
CA HIS A 322 2.29 19.03 0.38
C HIS A 322 2.88 19.06 -1.03
N PRO A 323 3.49 17.96 -1.53
CA PRO A 323 4.10 17.93 -2.85
C PRO A 323 3.04 18.05 -3.94
N GLN A 324 3.42 18.72 -5.02
CA GLN A 324 2.64 18.70 -6.26
C GLN A 324 2.94 17.36 -6.96
N ASP A 325 1.91 16.57 -7.22
CA ASP A 325 2.08 15.12 -7.46
C ASP A 325 2.04 14.71 -8.95
N THR A 326 1.95 15.67 -9.86
CA THR A 326 1.69 15.36 -11.29
C THR A 326 2.92 14.89 -12.06
N GLU A 327 4.14 15.15 -11.58
CA GLU A 327 5.37 14.73 -12.28
C GLU A 327 5.82 13.31 -11.91
N ARG A 328 5.48 12.83 -10.70
CA ARG A 328 5.98 11.55 -10.21
C ARG A 328 5.33 10.34 -10.88
N GLN A 329 4.06 10.46 -11.30
CA GLN A 329 3.41 9.43 -12.11
C GLN A 329 4.18 9.19 -13.42
N LYS A 330 4.57 10.27 -14.12
CA LYS A 330 5.33 10.19 -15.37
C LYS A 330 6.70 9.54 -15.14
N ILE A 331 7.38 9.91 -14.07
CA ILE A 331 8.67 9.32 -13.70
C ILE A 331 8.54 7.81 -13.46
N GLY A 332 7.51 7.37 -12.73
CA GLY A 332 7.26 5.94 -12.51
C GLY A 332 7.06 5.18 -13.82
N ASN A 333 6.23 5.73 -14.72
CA ASN A 333 5.99 5.14 -16.03
C ASN A 333 7.26 5.10 -16.90
N GLU A 334 8.06 6.18 -16.91
CA GLU A 334 9.35 6.23 -17.62
C GLU A 334 10.38 5.22 -17.09
N LEU A 335 10.34 4.91 -15.79
CA LEU A 335 11.17 3.89 -15.17
C LEU A 335 10.65 2.45 -15.40
N GLY A 336 9.48 2.32 -16.04
CA GLY A 336 8.91 1.04 -16.45
C GLY A 336 8.15 0.28 -15.36
N PHE A 337 7.58 0.96 -14.36
CA PHE A 337 6.49 0.34 -13.56
C PHE A 337 5.32 0.04 -14.51
N LEU A 338 4.64 -1.11 -14.31
CA LEU A 338 3.46 -1.47 -15.09
C LEU A 338 2.27 -0.55 -14.81
N TYR A 339 2.15 -0.11 -13.55
CA TYR A 339 1.15 0.85 -13.12
C TYR A 339 1.73 1.79 -12.08
N THR A 340 1.54 3.09 -12.28
CA THR A 340 1.88 4.13 -11.29
C THR A 340 0.66 5.00 -11.02
N ALA A 341 0.23 5.04 -9.76
CA ALA A 341 -0.76 5.99 -9.27
C ALA A 341 -0.07 7.03 -8.38
N SER A 342 -0.24 8.31 -8.69
CA SER A 342 0.36 9.43 -7.94
C SER A 342 -0.71 10.47 -7.67
N GLY A 343 -0.92 10.83 -6.41
CA GLY A 343 -1.86 11.88 -6.05
C GLY A 343 -2.05 12.04 -4.54
N PRO A 344 -2.49 13.21 -4.05
CA PRO A 344 -2.62 13.46 -2.60
C PRO A 344 -3.52 12.46 -1.85
N LEU A 345 -4.59 12.01 -2.49
CA LEU A 345 -5.53 11.06 -1.91
C LEU A 345 -5.22 9.61 -2.27
N VAL A 346 -4.21 9.34 -3.10
CA VAL A 346 -3.78 7.98 -3.42
C VAL A 346 -3.32 7.27 -2.14
N ARG A 347 -3.74 6.01 -2.00
CA ARG A 347 -3.33 5.07 -0.95
C ARG A 347 -2.99 3.75 -1.64
N SER A 348 -2.24 2.89 -0.97
CA SER A 348 -1.90 1.56 -1.49
C SER A 348 -3.13 0.79 -1.99
N SER A 349 -4.24 0.87 -1.26
CA SER A 349 -5.51 0.19 -1.60
C SER A 349 -6.56 1.06 -2.29
N TYR A 350 -6.26 2.32 -2.61
CA TYR A 350 -7.25 3.20 -3.25
C TYR A 350 -7.35 2.88 -4.73
N LYS A 351 -8.50 2.34 -5.17
CA LYS A 351 -8.76 1.94 -6.57
C LYS A 351 -7.64 1.01 -7.07
N ALA A 352 -7.41 -0.02 -6.27
CA ALA A 352 -6.32 -0.99 -6.39
C ALA A 352 -6.50 -1.94 -7.58
#